data_AF-A0A2A7UVU7-F1
#
_entry.id   AF-A0A2A7UVU7-F1
#
_cell.length_a   1.000
_cell.length_b   1.000
_cell.length_c   1.000
_cell.angle_alpha   90.00
_cell.angle_beta   90.00
_cell.angle_gamma   90.00
#
_symmetry.space_group_name_H-M   'P 1'
#
loop_
_entity.id
_entity.type
_entity.pdbx_description
1 polymer ?
#
loop_
_entity_poly.entity_id
_entity_poly.type
_entity_poly.pdbx_seq_one_letter_code
_entity_poly.pdbx_strand_id
1 'polypeptide(L)'
;MRYSHNGQETKVNVGGGMGDAFSSFVGTAKNQSIGIPSTRISNNVGDQNGILAKAFYKEFAVPSTSALRIQSNLIGMANFSPSGQAVSYSPRCSSKEFSFQPEAGKDYEVASIVNQQGCAVVVFEVQANGEIKPITR
;
A
#
# COMPACT_ATOMS: atom_id res chain seq x y z
N MET A 1 2.55 2.53 -6.46
CA MET A 1 1.63 3.28 -7.34
C MET A 1 2.44 3.99 -8.42
N ARG A 2 1.90 4.10 -9.64
CA ARG A 2 2.48 4.82 -10.77
C ARG A 2 1.40 5.68 -11.43
N TYR A 3 1.77 6.86 -11.91
CA TYR A 3 0.91 7.75 -12.69
C TYR A 3 1.74 8.68 -13.58
N SER A 4 1.13 9.31 -14.57
CA SER A 4 1.80 10.25 -15.47
C SER A 4 1.30 11.67 -15.23
N HIS A 5 2.22 12.62 -15.13
CA HIS A 5 1.90 14.04 -15.02
C HIS A 5 2.84 14.84 -15.93
N ASN A 6 2.30 15.65 -16.83
CA ASN A 6 3.07 16.48 -17.78
C ASN A 6 4.12 15.68 -18.58
N GLY A 7 3.79 14.45 -18.98
CA GLY A 7 4.70 13.57 -19.73
C GLY A 7 5.78 12.87 -18.89
N GLN A 8 5.80 13.07 -17.58
CA GLN A 8 6.71 12.40 -16.65
C GLN A 8 5.98 11.31 -15.85
N GLU A 9 6.54 10.09 -15.82
CA GLU A 9 6.04 9.02 -14.97
C GLU A 9 6.54 9.22 -13.53
N THR A 10 5.63 9.25 -12.58
CA THR A 10 5.94 9.27 -11.14
C THR A 10 5.66 7.90 -10.55
N LYS A 11 6.63 7.36 -9.81
CA LYS A 11 6.48 6.13 -9.03
C LYS A 11 6.53 6.44 -7.54
N VAL A 12 5.47 6.06 -6.84
CA VAL A 12 5.35 6.18 -5.38
C VAL A 12 5.36 4.78 -4.78
N ASN A 13 6.29 4.51 -3.87
CA ASN A 13 6.32 3.28 -3.07
C ASN A 13 5.83 3.58 -1.65
N VAL A 14 4.86 2.80 -1.20
CA VAL A 14 4.34 2.84 0.17
C VAL A 14 4.65 1.48 0.78
N GLY A 15 5.65 1.44 1.66
CA GLY A 15 6.29 0.19 2.13
C GLY A 15 7.78 0.18 1.77
N GLY A 16 8.63 -0.20 2.73
CA GLY A 16 10.09 -0.12 2.60
C GLY A 16 10.61 -0.99 1.45
N GLY A 17 11.09 -0.36 0.38
CA GLY A 17 11.89 -1.01 -0.66
C GLY A 17 13.37 -0.67 -0.50
N MET A 18 14.30 -1.58 -0.79
CA MET A 18 15.76 -1.48 -0.51
C MET A 18 16.45 -0.12 -0.80
N GLY A 19 15.96 0.72 -1.71
CA GLY A 19 16.50 2.07 -1.98
C GLY A 19 15.97 3.20 -1.08
N ASP A 20 14.80 3.01 -0.44
CA ASP A 20 14.17 3.92 0.53
C ASP A 20 14.01 3.26 1.93
N ALA A 21 14.27 1.95 2.03
CA ALA A 21 13.98 1.09 3.18
C ALA A 21 14.88 1.31 4.40
N PHE A 22 16.03 1.96 4.24
CA PHE A 22 16.91 2.25 5.38
C PHE A 22 16.63 3.58 6.08
N SER A 23 15.72 4.42 5.58
CA SER A 23 15.14 5.51 6.40
C SER A 23 14.14 4.99 7.45
N SER A 24 13.71 3.73 7.31
CA SER A 24 12.71 3.06 8.15
C SER A 24 13.34 2.09 9.16
N PHE A 25 14.66 1.98 9.22
CA PHE A 25 15.33 1.29 10.33
C PHE A 25 15.20 2.16 11.58
N VAL A 26 14.25 1.76 12.43
CA VAL A 26 13.94 2.28 13.78
C VAL A 26 13.26 3.65 13.82
N GLY A 27 11.91 3.67 13.80
CA GLY A 27 11.11 4.76 14.37
C GLY A 27 10.30 5.66 13.41
N THR A 28 10.48 5.58 12.09
CA THR A 28 9.93 6.61 11.16
C THR A 28 8.66 6.20 10.40
N ALA A 29 8.19 4.95 10.52
CA ALA A 29 6.94 4.51 9.92
C ALA A 29 5.73 5.15 10.64
N LYS A 30 5.18 6.22 10.07
CA LYS A 30 4.06 6.98 10.63
C LYS A 30 2.99 7.23 9.58
N ASN A 31 1.74 7.31 10.05
CA ASN A 31 0.62 7.75 9.25
C ASN A 31 0.88 9.18 8.74
N GLN A 32 0.68 9.40 7.45
CA GLN A 32 0.73 10.73 6.83
C GLN A 32 -0.64 11.03 6.24
N SER A 33 -1.29 12.05 6.78
CA SER A 33 -2.61 12.50 6.34
C SER A 33 -2.54 13.89 5.74
N ILE A 34 -3.30 14.10 4.67
CA ILE A 34 -3.57 15.39 4.03
C ILE A 34 -5.04 15.81 4.23
N GLY A 35 -5.84 15.01 4.94
CA GLY A 35 -7.22 15.33 5.32
C GLY A 35 -8.30 14.43 4.71
N ILE A 36 -7.94 13.27 4.14
CA ILE A 36 -8.93 12.29 3.67
C ILE A 36 -9.74 11.77 4.89
N PRO A 37 -11.09 11.67 4.81
CA PRO A 37 -11.90 11.12 5.88
C PRO A 37 -11.41 9.74 6.33
N SER A 38 -11.25 9.54 7.65
CA SER A 38 -10.82 8.26 8.19
C SER A 38 -11.89 7.19 7.98
N THR A 39 -11.45 6.03 7.51
CA THR A 39 -12.30 4.89 7.16
C THR A 39 -12.14 3.79 8.20
N ARG A 40 -12.95 2.73 8.10
CA ARG A 40 -12.74 1.52 8.90
C ARG A 40 -11.34 0.91 8.70
N ILE A 41 -10.71 1.06 7.54
CA ILE A 41 -9.39 0.48 7.27
C ILE A 41 -8.29 1.31 7.94
N SER A 42 -8.26 2.62 7.68
CA SER A 42 -7.27 3.54 8.24
C SER A 42 -7.37 3.68 9.77
N ASN A 43 -8.58 3.62 10.35
CA ASN A 43 -8.77 3.62 11.80
C ASN A 43 -8.20 2.35 12.48
N ASN A 44 -8.21 1.22 11.78
CA ASN A 44 -7.75 -0.07 12.30
C ASN A 44 -6.41 -0.51 11.71
N VAL A 45 -5.63 0.43 11.14
CA VAL A 45 -4.33 0.10 10.54
C VAL A 45 -3.38 -0.55 11.54
N GLY A 46 -3.50 -0.21 12.84
CA GLY A 46 -2.72 -0.79 13.92
C GLY A 46 -2.95 -2.29 14.15
N ASP A 47 -4.10 -2.83 13.74
CA ASP A 47 -4.40 -4.26 13.85
C ASP A 47 -3.51 -5.10 12.91
N GLN A 48 -2.89 -4.44 11.91
CA GLN A 48 -1.96 -5.07 10.97
C GLN A 48 -0.50 -4.96 11.43
N ASN A 49 -0.24 -4.47 12.65
CA ASN A 49 1.11 -4.43 13.20
C ASN A 49 1.66 -5.86 13.39
N GLY A 50 2.85 -6.12 12.87
CA GLY A 50 3.63 -7.31 13.17
C GLY A 50 4.65 -7.05 14.28
N ILE A 51 5.24 -8.12 14.82
CA ILE A 51 6.24 -8.08 15.91
C ILE A 51 7.41 -7.13 15.56
N LEU A 52 7.80 -7.05 14.28
CA LEU A 52 8.94 -6.26 13.80
C LEU A 52 8.55 -5.22 12.74
N ALA A 53 7.26 -5.00 12.50
CA ALA A 53 6.80 -4.10 11.44
C ALA A 53 5.52 -3.37 11.87
N LYS A 54 5.59 -2.04 11.88
CA LYS A 54 4.41 -1.20 12.11
C LYS A 54 3.68 -0.98 10.79
N ALA A 55 2.38 -1.25 10.77
CA ALA A 55 1.51 -0.87 9.66
C ALA A 55 1.21 0.63 9.73
N PHE A 56 1.19 1.28 8.58
CA PHE A 56 0.91 2.71 8.46
C PHE A 56 0.27 3.00 7.10
N TYR A 57 -0.40 4.14 6.99
CA TYR A 57 -0.90 4.66 5.72
C TYR A 57 -0.17 5.95 5.32
N LYS A 58 -0.25 6.30 4.03
CA LYS A 58 0.17 7.59 3.51
C LYS A 58 -0.85 8.09 2.48
N GLU A 59 -1.29 9.32 2.66
CA GLU A 59 -2.17 10.01 1.71
C GLU A 59 -1.34 10.86 0.75
N PHE A 60 -1.77 10.92 -0.52
CA PHE A 60 -1.09 11.67 -1.58
C PHE A 60 -2.11 12.38 -2.46
N ALA A 61 -1.81 13.61 -2.85
CA ALA A 61 -2.50 14.26 -3.96
C ALA A 61 -1.95 13.69 -5.28
N VAL A 62 -2.86 13.29 -6.17
CA VAL A 62 -2.52 12.72 -7.48
C VAL A 62 -3.33 13.40 -8.58
N PRO A 63 -2.80 13.50 -9.82
CA PRO A 63 -3.54 14.09 -10.92
C PRO A 63 -4.68 13.18 -11.40
N SER A 64 -5.87 13.76 -11.61
CA SER A 64 -7.03 13.07 -12.22
C SER A 64 -6.93 12.90 -13.74
N THR A 65 -5.95 13.54 -14.37
CA THR A 65 -5.77 13.54 -15.83
C THR A 65 -5.17 12.25 -16.38
N SER A 66 -4.77 11.31 -15.52
CA SER A 66 -4.14 10.05 -15.94
C SER A 66 -4.60 8.87 -15.09
N ALA A 67 -4.54 7.67 -15.67
CA ALA A 67 -4.82 6.45 -14.92
C ALA A 67 -3.73 6.20 -13.86
N LEU A 68 -4.16 5.92 -12.64
CA LEU A 68 -3.31 5.36 -11.59
C LEU A 68 -3.13 3.87 -11.85
N ARG A 69 -1.88 3.41 -11.76
CA ARG A 69 -1.50 2.01 -11.82
C ARG A 69 -0.95 1.56 -10.48
N ILE A 70 -1.59 0.57 -9.87
CA ILE A 70 -1.33 0.16 -8.50
C ILE A 70 -0.99 -1.33 -8.49
N GLN A 71 0.06 -1.66 -7.76
CA GLN A 71 0.46 -3.03 -7.53
C GLN A 71 0.91 -3.16 -6.07
N SER A 72 0.54 -4.27 -5.44
CA SER A 72 1.02 -4.65 -4.12
C SER A 72 2.05 -5.76 -4.24
N ASN A 73 3.09 -5.68 -3.43
CA ASN A 73 4.13 -6.70 -3.34
C ASN A 73 4.37 -7.03 -1.87
N LEU A 74 4.22 -8.30 -1.52
CA LEU A 74 4.67 -8.82 -0.24
C LEU A 74 6.03 -9.48 -0.45
N ILE A 75 7.05 -8.93 0.20
CA ILE A 75 8.39 -9.50 0.19
C ILE A 75 8.49 -10.50 1.33
N GLY A 76 8.61 -11.79 0.99
CA GLY A 76 8.87 -12.84 1.96
C GLY A 76 10.26 -12.69 2.57
N MET A 77 10.38 -13.02 3.86
CA MET A 77 11.62 -13.10 4.61
C MET A 77 11.94 -14.56 4.88
N ALA A 78 13.23 -14.90 4.85
CA ALA A 78 13.71 -16.20 5.29
C ALA A 78 14.40 -16.05 6.65
N ASN A 79 14.03 -16.91 7.61
CA ASN A 79 14.80 -17.06 8.83
C ASN A 79 15.88 -18.11 8.59
N PHE A 80 17.13 -17.81 8.94
CA PHE A 80 18.25 -18.74 8.77
C PHE A 80 18.71 -19.26 10.12
N SER A 81 19.14 -20.51 10.14
CA SER A 81 19.83 -21.13 11.27
C SER A 81 21.25 -20.55 11.38
N PRO A 82 21.92 -20.71 12.53
CA PRO A 82 23.32 -20.31 12.67
C PRO A 82 24.27 -20.98 11.65
N SER A 83 23.90 -22.13 11.10
CA SER A 83 24.63 -22.84 10.03
C SER A 83 24.29 -22.36 8.61
N GLY A 84 23.47 -21.31 8.47
CA GLY A 84 23.12 -20.70 7.18
C GLY A 84 22.00 -21.40 6.41
N GLN A 85 21.39 -22.46 6.95
CA GLN A 85 20.23 -23.09 6.32
C GLN A 85 18.94 -22.32 6.64
N ALA A 86 18.10 -22.07 5.64
CA ALA A 86 16.80 -21.46 5.84
C ALA A 86 15.87 -22.39 6.64
N VAL A 87 15.40 -21.91 7.79
CA VAL A 87 14.55 -22.63 8.76
C VAL A 87 13.07 -22.35 8.50
N SER A 88 12.74 -21.18 7.97
CA SER A 88 11.37 -20.85 7.56
C SER A 88 11.35 -19.74 6.52
N TYR A 89 10.31 -19.73 5.70
CA TYR A 89 10.02 -18.68 4.71
C TYR A 89 8.67 -18.06 5.02
N SER A 90 8.60 -16.72 5.06
CA SER A 90 7.32 -16.02 5.01
C SER A 90 6.85 -15.90 3.55
N PRO A 91 5.53 -15.87 3.31
CA PRO A 91 4.99 -15.87 1.96
C PRO A 91 5.44 -14.64 1.17
N ARG A 92 5.75 -14.85 -0.12
CA ARG A 92 6.02 -13.80 -1.09
C ARG A 92 4.87 -13.76 -2.09
N CYS A 93 4.42 -12.58 -2.47
CA CYS A 93 3.42 -12.42 -3.52
C CYS A 93 3.59 -11.10 -4.25
N SER A 94 3.10 -11.07 -5.50
CA SER A 94 2.97 -9.86 -6.29
C SER A 94 1.57 -9.86 -6.89
N SER A 95 0.81 -8.79 -6.63
CA SER A 95 -0.54 -8.70 -7.16
C SER A 95 -0.51 -8.44 -8.66
N LYS A 96 -1.62 -8.78 -9.34
CA LYS A 96 -1.90 -8.17 -10.65
C LYS A 96 -2.00 -6.65 -10.48
N GLU A 97 -1.62 -5.91 -11.52
CA GLU A 97 -1.80 -4.46 -11.53
C GLU A 97 -3.29 -4.12 -11.56
N PHE A 98 -3.70 -3.20 -10.69
CA PHE A 98 -4.99 -2.53 -10.72
C PHE A 98 -4.83 -1.15 -11.35
N SER A 99 -5.62 -0.84 -12.38
CA SER A 99 -5.57 0.44 -13.08
C SER A 99 -6.95 1.07 -13.12
N PHE A 100 -7.04 2.34 -12.75
CA PHE A 100 -8.26 3.15 -12.84
C PHE A 100 -7.90 4.63 -12.99
N GLN A 101 -8.81 5.45 -13.52
CA GLN A 101 -8.65 6.89 -13.56
C GLN A 101 -9.43 7.53 -12.40
N PRO A 102 -8.76 8.26 -11.49
CA PRO A 102 -9.42 8.93 -10.39
C PRO A 102 -10.14 10.18 -10.89
N GLU A 103 -11.27 10.50 -10.29
CA GLU A 103 -12.04 11.71 -10.58
C GLU A 103 -11.53 12.90 -9.75
N ALA A 104 -11.60 14.10 -10.31
CA ALA A 104 -11.22 15.30 -9.58
C ALA A 104 -12.15 15.54 -8.38
N GLY A 105 -11.57 15.82 -7.22
CA GLY A 105 -12.33 16.08 -5.99
C GLY A 105 -12.86 14.83 -5.27
N LYS A 106 -12.48 13.62 -5.74
CA LYS A 106 -12.79 12.36 -5.06
C LYS A 106 -11.56 11.79 -4.36
N ASP A 107 -11.81 11.22 -3.19
CA ASP A 107 -10.81 10.53 -2.40
C ASP A 107 -10.89 9.02 -2.61
N TYR A 108 -9.74 8.36 -2.56
CA TYR A 108 -9.64 6.91 -2.74
C TYR A 108 -8.71 6.29 -1.70
N GLU A 109 -9.12 5.14 -1.19
CA GLU A 109 -8.29 4.31 -0.31
C GLU A 109 -7.91 3.01 -1.01
N VAL A 110 -6.63 2.67 -0.93
CA VAL A 110 -6.05 1.49 -1.55
C VAL A 110 -5.66 0.50 -0.46
N ALA A 111 -6.20 -0.71 -0.52
CA ALA A 111 -5.88 -1.79 0.40
C ALA A 111 -5.23 -2.97 -0.32
N SER A 112 -4.30 -3.62 0.38
CA SER A 112 -3.74 -4.90 -0.04
C SER A 112 -4.46 -6.02 0.70
N ILE A 113 -4.95 -7.02 -0.03
CA ILE A 113 -5.49 -8.25 0.55
C ILE A 113 -4.47 -9.34 0.31
N VAL A 114 -4.12 -10.09 1.36
CA VAL A 114 -3.25 -11.26 1.30
C VAL A 114 -4.00 -12.46 1.84
N ASN A 115 -4.02 -13.56 1.10
CA ASN A 115 -4.57 -14.83 1.53
C ASN A 115 -3.70 -16.00 1.03
N GLN A 116 -4.12 -17.24 1.28
CA GLN A 116 -3.38 -18.44 0.86
C GLN A 116 -3.20 -18.55 -0.67
N GLN A 117 -4.04 -17.89 -1.47
CA GLN A 117 -4.02 -17.91 -2.93
C GLN A 117 -3.16 -16.79 -3.53
N GLY A 118 -2.66 -15.86 -2.70
CA GLY A 118 -1.77 -14.78 -3.13
C GLY A 118 -2.18 -13.42 -2.57
N CYS A 119 -1.88 -12.36 -3.32
CA CYS A 119 -2.32 -11.01 -2.96
C CYS A 119 -2.98 -10.25 -4.09
N ALA A 120 -3.88 -9.35 -3.69
CA ALA A 120 -4.67 -8.51 -4.56
C ALA A 120 -4.64 -7.06 -4.05
N VAL A 121 -4.89 -6.13 -4.97
CA VAL A 121 -5.18 -4.74 -4.68
C VAL A 121 -6.68 -4.54 -4.78
N VAL A 122 -7.25 -3.86 -3.79
CA VAL A 122 -8.63 -3.35 -3.85
C VAL A 122 -8.58 -1.84 -3.66
N VAL A 123 -9.39 -1.13 -4.42
CA VAL A 123 -9.52 0.32 -4.36
C VAL A 123 -10.94 0.66 -3.97
N PHE A 124 -11.08 1.61 -3.06
CA PHE A 124 -12.36 2.14 -2.62
C PHE A 124 -12.43 3.63 -2.90
N GLU A 125 -13.59 4.11 -3.33
CA GLU A 125 -13.94 5.52 -3.21
C GLU A 125 -14.31 5.80 -1.75
N VAL A 126 -13.71 6.85 -1.17
CA VAL A 126 -13.97 7.29 0.20
C VAL A 126 -15.03 8.38 0.17
N GLN A 127 -16.11 8.17 0.92
CA GLN A 127 -17.18 9.14 1.07
C GLN A 127 -16.86 10.13 2.20
N ALA A 128 -17.51 11.29 2.20
CA ALA A 128 -17.28 12.35 3.18
C ALA A 128 -17.49 11.91 4.65
N ASN A 129 -18.31 10.89 4.88
CA ASN A 129 -18.57 10.30 6.21
C ASN A 129 -17.58 9.18 6.59
N GLY A 130 -16.56 8.90 5.77
CA GLY A 130 -15.59 7.81 5.98
C GLY A 130 -16.09 6.43 5.54
N GLU A 131 -17.29 6.31 4.96
CA GLU A 131 -17.73 5.09 4.30
C GLU A 131 -16.95 4.85 3.02
N ILE A 132 -16.78 3.57 2.67
CA ILE A 132 -15.99 3.15 1.52
C ILE A 132 -16.84 2.33 0.56
N LYS A 133 -16.75 2.66 -0.73
CA LYS A 133 -17.40 1.90 -1.81
C LYS A 133 -16.34 1.30 -2.72
N PRO A 134 -16.30 -0.03 -2.92
CA PRO A 134 -15.31 -0.63 -3.82
C PRO A 134 -15.56 -0.14 -5.24
N ILE A 135 -14.50 0.27 -5.92
CA ILE A 135 -14.57 0.55 -7.35
C ILE A 135 -14.28 -0.74 -8.12
N THR A 136 -15.17 -1.06 -9.05
CA THR A 136 -14.95 -2.11 -10.04
C THR A 136 -14.53 -1.43 -11.33
N ARG A 137 -13.56 -2.04 -12.02
CA ARG A 137 -13.13 -1.59 -13.36
C ARG A 137 -14.30 -1.56 -14.33
#